data_AF-A0A961U0Y5-F1
#
_entry.id   AF-A0A961U0Y5-F1
#
_cell.length_a   1.000
_cell.length_b   1.000
_cell.length_c   1.000
_cell.angle_alpha   90.00
_cell.angle_beta   90.00
_cell.angle_gamma   90.00
#
_symmetry.space_group_name_H-M   'P 1'
#
loop_
_entity.id
_entity.type
_entity.pdbx_description
1 polymer ?
#
loop_
_entity_poly.entity_id
_entity_poly.type
_entity_poly.pdbx_seq_one_letter_code
_entity_poly.pdbx_strand_id
1 'polypeptide(L)'
;MLAYKVMLEVDQKSSQDLIKDAQSHLRKTLHVPASLKAWGSKKGLPIFLANGFEYRQTELFGHAILLVVPKPEDAKNPTGLSKQLGAIQRHFEGTLVLVLDHLSAYQRSRLIEESAAFIVPGNQL
;
A
#
# COMPACT_ATOMS: atom_id res chain seq x y z
N MET A 1 -9.84 -15.80 30.86
CA MET A 1 -9.74 -14.73 29.85
C MET A 1 -8.28 -14.60 29.37
N LEU A 2 -7.77 -15.61 28.65
CA LEU A 2 -6.40 -15.59 28.10
C LEU A 2 -6.31 -16.21 26.69
N ALA A 3 -7.38 -16.87 26.22
CA ALA A 3 -7.42 -17.50 24.91
C ALA A 3 -7.62 -16.51 23.74
N TYR A 4 -8.27 -15.37 23.97
CA TYR A 4 -8.57 -14.41 22.90
C TYR A 4 -7.36 -13.59 22.44
N LYS A 5 -6.29 -13.56 23.24
CA LYS A 5 -5.07 -12.81 22.91
C LYS A 5 -4.07 -13.63 22.07
N VAL A 6 -4.23 -14.96 22.06
CA VAL A 6 -3.33 -15.90 21.35
C VAL A 6 -3.84 -16.20 19.92
N MET A 7 -5.11 -15.93 19.61
CA MET A 7 -5.69 -16.20 18.29
C MET A 7 -5.62 -15.00 17.32
N LEU A 8 -5.04 -13.88 17.75
CA LEU A 8 -4.76 -12.69 16.95
C LEU A 8 -3.25 -12.48 16.74
N GLU A 9 -2.46 -13.54 16.75
CA GLU A 9 -1.25 -13.58 15.94
C GLU A 9 -1.69 -13.71 14.48
N VAL A 10 -2.34 -12.66 13.97
CA VAL A 10 -2.44 -12.43 12.54
C VAL A 10 -1.00 -12.34 12.10
N ASP A 11 -0.59 -13.31 11.28
CA ASP A 11 0.68 -13.32 10.55
C ASP A 11 0.72 -12.06 9.68
N GLN A 12 1.10 -10.93 10.31
CA GLN A 12 1.02 -9.63 9.69
C GLN A 12 2.18 -9.59 8.71
N LYS A 13 1.89 -9.85 7.42
CA LYS A 13 2.90 -9.86 6.39
C LYS A 13 3.75 -8.59 6.47
N SER A 14 5.06 -8.78 6.46
CA SER A 14 6.01 -7.69 6.34
C SER A 14 5.67 -6.84 5.12
N SER A 15 5.89 -5.52 5.20
CA SER A 15 5.72 -4.64 4.04
C SER A 15 6.56 -5.09 2.83
N GLN A 16 7.70 -5.77 3.06
CA GLN A 16 8.51 -6.34 1.97
C GLN A 16 7.83 -7.52 1.27
N ASP A 17 7.11 -8.36 2.02
CA ASP A 17 6.39 -9.49 1.44
C ASP A 17 5.15 -9.01 0.68
N LEU A 18 4.44 -8.00 1.20
CA LEU A 18 3.34 -7.34 0.48
C LEU A 18 3.81 -6.67 -0.82
N ILE A 19 5.01 -6.07 -0.83
CA ILE A 19 5.60 -5.52 -2.05
C ILE A 19 5.82 -6.62 -3.10
N LYS A 20 6.39 -7.77 -2.69
CA LYS A 20 6.60 -8.91 -3.59
C LYS A 20 5.27 -9.45 -4.12
N ASP A 21 4.27 -9.56 -3.26
CA ASP A 21 2.95 -10.03 -3.63
C ASP A 21 2.25 -9.05 -4.58
N ALA A 22 2.35 -7.74 -4.34
CA ALA A 22 1.86 -6.72 -5.26
C ALA A 22 2.57 -6.78 -6.61
N GLN A 23 3.89 -6.99 -6.64
CA GLN A 23 4.64 -7.16 -7.88
C GLN A 23 4.18 -8.40 -8.66
N SER A 24 3.99 -9.53 -7.96
CA SER A 24 3.46 -10.77 -8.53
C SER A 24 2.04 -10.56 -9.07
N HIS A 25 1.21 -9.84 -8.32
CA HIS A 25 -0.14 -9.48 -8.69
C HIS A 25 -0.19 -8.66 -9.98
N LEU A 26 0.60 -7.58 -10.07
CA LEU A 26 0.69 -6.74 -11.27
C LEU A 26 1.13 -7.56 -12.49
N ARG A 27 2.13 -8.44 -12.34
CA ARG A 27 2.61 -9.30 -13.43
C ARG A 27 1.54 -10.27 -13.93
N LYS A 28 0.79 -10.90 -13.01
CA LYS A 28 -0.25 -11.87 -13.36
C LYS A 28 -1.47 -11.21 -13.98
N THR A 29 -1.93 -10.10 -13.42
CA THR A 29 -3.15 -9.44 -13.88
C THR A 29 -2.93 -8.66 -15.17
N LEU A 30 -1.84 -7.90 -15.25
CA LEU A 30 -1.59 -6.99 -16.36
C LEU A 30 -0.65 -7.59 -17.42
N HIS A 31 -0.08 -8.78 -17.19
CA HIS A 31 0.85 -9.46 -18.10
C HIS A 31 2.06 -8.61 -18.52
N VAL A 32 2.45 -7.62 -17.70
CA VAL A 32 3.61 -6.75 -17.93
C VAL A 32 4.73 -7.03 -16.94
N PRO A 33 6.00 -6.82 -17.34
CA PRO A 33 7.13 -6.89 -16.43
C PRO A 33 7.08 -5.74 -15.42
N ALA A 34 6.38 -5.95 -14.30
CA ALA A 34 6.42 -5.00 -13.18
C ALA A 34 7.80 -5.08 -12.51
N SER A 35 8.63 -4.05 -12.71
CA SER A 35 9.92 -3.89 -12.07
C SER A 35 9.83 -2.77 -11.03
N LEU A 36 9.79 -3.15 -9.76
CA LEU A 36 9.71 -2.22 -8.65
C LEU A 36 11.10 -1.67 -8.31
N LYS A 37 11.23 -0.34 -8.28
CA LYS A 37 12.45 0.39 -7.89
C LYS A 37 12.22 1.17 -6.60
N ALA A 38 13.29 1.55 -5.90
CA ALA A 38 13.18 2.46 -4.75
C ALA A 38 12.79 3.86 -5.22
N TRP A 39 11.92 4.54 -4.47
CA TRP A 39 11.53 5.91 -4.77
C TRP A 39 12.52 6.92 -4.16
N GLY A 40 13.25 7.64 -5.01
CA GLY A 40 14.32 8.56 -4.60
C GLY A 40 13.83 9.83 -3.89
N SER A 41 12.62 10.30 -4.18
CA SER A 41 12.08 11.57 -3.65
C SER A 41 11.55 11.48 -2.21
N LYS A 42 11.76 10.34 -1.54
CA LYS A 42 11.39 10.13 -0.13
C LYS A 42 11.92 11.21 0.82
N LYS A 43 13.02 11.89 0.46
CA LYS A 43 13.67 12.95 1.25
C LYS A 43 12.82 14.23 1.41
N GLY A 44 11.84 14.48 0.54
CA GLY A 44 10.96 15.64 0.63
C GLY A 44 9.74 15.45 1.53
N LEU A 45 9.53 14.24 2.05
CA LEU A 45 8.37 13.91 2.87
C LEU A 45 8.61 14.25 4.35
N PRO A 46 7.56 14.69 5.07
CA PRO A 46 7.53 14.67 6.52
C PRO A 46 7.98 13.31 7.09
N ILE A 47 8.77 13.33 8.16
CA ILE A 47 9.42 12.14 8.74
C ILE A 47 8.44 11.00 9.03
N PHE A 48 7.24 11.31 9.51
CA PHE A 48 6.21 10.30 9.81
C PHE A 48 5.72 9.58 8.54
N LEU A 49 5.58 10.28 7.41
CA LEU A 49 5.22 9.66 6.13
C LEU A 49 6.41 8.89 5.55
N ALA A 50 7.62 9.43 5.67
CA ALA A 50 8.82 8.72 5.21
C ALA A 50 9.01 7.40 5.97
N ASN A 51 8.79 7.39 7.29
CA ASN A 51 9.10 6.22 8.11
C ASN A 51 7.93 5.25 8.28
N GLY A 52 6.68 5.71 8.19
CA GLY A 52 5.49 4.87 8.37
C GLY A 52 5.11 4.02 7.15
N PHE A 53 5.77 4.24 6.01
CA PHE A 53 5.48 3.52 4.77
C PHE A 53 6.76 3.03 4.09
N GLU A 54 6.62 1.89 3.43
CA GLU A 54 7.54 1.45 2.40
C GLU A 54 7.06 1.90 1.03
N TYR A 55 8.00 2.36 0.20
CA TYR A 55 7.73 2.97 -1.10
C TYR A 55 8.45 2.24 -2.22
N ARG A 56 7.71 1.88 -3.26
CA ARG A 56 8.27 1.33 -4.50
C ARG A 56 7.64 2.00 -5.70
N GLN A 57 8.48 2.43 -6.63
CA GLN A 57 8.04 3.05 -7.87
C GLN A 57 8.13 2.05 -9.02
N THR A 58 7.18 2.13 -9.93
CA THR A 58 7.22 1.45 -11.23
C THR A 58 6.61 2.36 -12.28
N GLU A 59 6.76 1.97 -13.54
CA GLU A 59 6.02 2.55 -14.65
C GLU A 59 5.17 1.45 -15.27
N LEU A 60 3.88 1.71 -15.49
CA LEU A 60 2.98 0.80 -16.20
C LEU A 60 2.29 1.59 -17.31
N PHE A 61 2.39 1.11 -18.54
CA PHE A 61 1.75 1.74 -19.72
C PHE A 61 2.06 3.25 -19.87
N GLY A 62 3.28 3.68 -19.56
CA GLY A 62 3.69 5.09 -19.62
C GLY A 62 3.27 5.94 -18.43
N HIS A 63 2.64 5.35 -17.41
CA HIS A 63 2.23 6.04 -16.19
C HIS A 63 3.15 5.69 -15.03
N ALA A 64 3.69 6.72 -14.38
CA ALA A 64 4.44 6.58 -13.14
C ALA A 64 3.50 6.18 -12.00
N ILE A 65 3.83 5.09 -11.33
CA ILE A 65 3.03 4.54 -10.23
C ILE A 65 3.91 4.41 -9.00
N LEU A 66 3.41 4.89 -7.88
CA LEU A 66 4.03 4.76 -6.58
C LEU A 66 3.21 3.83 -5.70
N LEU A 67 3.76 2.64 -5.42
CA LEU A 67 3.23 1.74 -4.42
C LEU A 67 3.59 2.25 -3.03
N VAL A 68 2.57 2.39 -2.19
CA VAL A 68 2.68 2.83 -0.80
C VAL A 68 2.17 1.72 0.10
N VAL A 69 3.06 1.16 0.92
CA VAL A 69 2.75 0.02 1.78
C VAL A 69 2.94 0.46 3.23
N PRO A 70 1.87 0.55 4.05
CA PRO A 70 2.02 0.91 5.45
C PRO A 70 2.85 -0.16 6.16
N LYS A 71 3.65 0.29 7.13
CA LYS A 71 4.30 -0.62 8.04
C LYS A 71 3.27 -1.25 8.98
N PRO A 72 3.52 -2.45 9.53
CA PRO A 72 2.56 -3.18 10.36
C PRO A 72 2.01 -2.36 11.55
N GLU A 73 2.84 -1.47 12.09
CA GLU A 73 2.52 -0.59 13.21
C GLU A 73 1.54 0.53 12.81
N ASP A 74 1.74 1.12 11.63
CA ASP A 74 0.92 2.20 11.06
C ASP A 74 -0.34 1.68 10.35
N ALA A 75 -0.36 0.42 9.92
CA ALA A 75 -1.51 -0.22 9.26
C ALA A 75 -2.75 -0.34 10.17
N LYS A 76 -2.59 -0.17 11.50
CA LYS A 76 -3.66 -0.32 12.49
C LYS A 76 -4.63 0.87 12.57
N ASN A 77 -4.35 2.01 11.92
CA ASN A 77 -5.24 3.18 11.93
C ASN A 77 -5.64 3.65 10.51
N PRO A 78 -6.66 3.01 9.90
CA PRO A 78 -7.07 3.29 8.52
C PRO A 78 -7.62 4.70 8.29
N THR A 79 -8.25 5.31 9.30
CA THR A 79 -8.88 6.63 9.21
C THR A 79 -7.88 7.75 8.89
N GLY A 80 -6.59 7.53 9.16
CA GLY A 80 -5.51 8.44 8.79
C GLY A 80 -4.98 8.26 7.37
N LEU A 81 -5.16 7.07 6.77
CA LEU A 81 -4.45 6.67 5.55
C LEU A 81 -4.79 7.57 4.37
N SER A 82 -6.05 7.91 4.15
CA SER A 82 -6.45 8.74 3.01
C SER A 82 -5.87 10.16 3.06
N LYS A 83 -5.81 10.75 4.27
CA LYS A 83 -5.15 12.05 4.47
C LYS A 83 -3.65 11.95 4.24
N GLN A 84 -3.03 10.85 4.69
CA GLN A 84 -1.61 10.58 4.47
C GLN A 84 -1.31 10.38 2.98
N LEU A 85 -2.13 9.62 2.25
CA LEU A 85 -2.03 9.45 0.80
C LEU A 85 -2.14 10.78 0.06
N GLY A 86 -3.12 11.62 0.44
CA GLY A 86 -3.26 12.96 -0.14
C GLY A 86 -2.08 13.88 0.15
N ALA A 87 -1.38 13.70 1.27
CA ALA A 87 -0.13 14.42 1.55
C ALA A 87 1.01 13.89 0.68
N ILE A 88 1.16 12.56 0.54
CA ILE A 88 2.20 11.95 -0.30
C ILE A 88 2.00 12.31 -1.78
N GLN A 89 0.76 12.35 -2.27
CA GLN A 89 0.40 12.68 -3.65
C GLN A 89 0.91 14.07 -4.08
N ARG A 90 1.09 15.01 -3.15
CA ARG A 90 1.66 16.34 -3.47
C ARG A 90 3.15 16.29 -3.83
N HIS A 91 3.83 15.19 -3.50
CA HIS A 91 5.26 14.99 -3.74
C HIS A 91 5.54 14.00 -4.87
N PHE A 92 4.50 13.45 -5.52
CA PHE A 92 4.64 12.47 -6.58
C PHE A 92 3.74 12.81 -7.77
N GLU A 93 4.36 13.02 -8.92
CA GLU A 93 3.66 13.18 -10.20
C GLU A 93 3.35 11.79 -10.78
N GLY A 94 2.13 11.32 -10.57
CA GLY A 94 1.68 10.01 -11.02
C GLY A 94 0.58 9.44 -10.12
N THR A 95 0.31 8.15 -10.24
CA THR A 95 -0.72 7.48 -9.46
C THR A 95 -0.12 6.89 -8.18
N LEU A 96 -0.61 7.31 -7.01
CA LEU A 96 -0.38 6.56 -5.78
C LEU A 96 -1.29 5.35 -5.71
N VAL A 97 -0.74 4.20 -5.35
CA VAL A 97 -1.48 2.96 -5.14
C VAL A 97 -1.17 2.43 -3.75
N LEU A 98 -2.19 2.38 -2.89
CA LEU A 98 -2.08 1.80 -1.56
C LEU A 98 -2.06 0.27 -1.64
N VAL A 99 -1.08 -0.39 -1.03
CA VAL A 99 -1.03 -1.85 -0.97
C VAL A 99 -1.34 -2.29 0.46
N LEU A 100 -2.36 -3.12 0.61
CA LEU A 100 -2.77 -3.67 1.91
C LEU A 100 -2.89 -5.19 1.81
N ASP A 101 -2.59 -5.87 2.90
CA ASP A 101 -2.80 -7.33 3.01
C ASP A 101 -4.28 -7.70 2.97
N HIS A 102 -5.11 -6.90 3.65
CA HIS A 102 -6.55 -7.11 3.74
C HIS A 102 -7.30 -5.79 3.83
N LEU A 103 -8.55 -5.80 3.38
CA LEU A 103 -9.50 -4.71 3.50
C LEU A 103 -10.85 -5.27 3.98
N SER A 104 -11.45 -4.65 4.99
CA SER A 104 -12.87 -4.84 5.27
C SER A 104 -13.73 -4.21 4.18
N ALA A 105 -14.99 -4.64 4.06
CA ALA A 105 -15.95 -4.07 3.12
C ALA A 105 -16.09 -2.54 3.30
N TYR A 106 -16.17 -2.08 4.55
CA TYR A 106 -16.24 -0.65 4.87
C TYR A 106 -15.01 0.14 4.38
N GLN A 107 -13.79 -0.37 4.63
CA GLN A 107 -12.57 0.29 4.16
C GLN A 107 -12.49 0.32 2.63
N ARG A 108 -12.89 -0.78 1.96
CA ARG A 108 -12.94 -0.86 0.49
C ARG A 108 -13.90 0.18 -0.09
N SER A 109 -15.13 0.26 0.42
CA SER A 109 -16.11 1.26 -0.03
C SER A 109 -15.58 2.68 0.13
N ARG A 110 -14.96 2.98 1.27
CA ARG A 110 -14.39 4.31 1.52
C ARG A 110 -13.25 4.68 0.57
N LEU A 111 -12.33 3.75 0.29
CA LEU A 111 -11.25 4.00 -0.67
C LEU A 111 -11.78 4.26 -2.09
N ILE A 112 -12.86 3.57 -2.47
CA ILE A 112 -13.54 3.80 -3.76
C ILE A 112 -14.20 5.18 -3.78
N GLU A 113 -14.94 5.55 -2.72
CA GLU A 113 -15.57 6.87 -2.58
C GLU A 113 -14.53 8.00 -2.66
N GLU A 114 -13.37 7.81 -2.04
CA GLU A 114 -12.27 8.77 -2.03
C GLU A 114 -11.39 8.69 -3.29
N SER A 115 -11.73 7.84 -4.27
CA SER A 115 -10.97 7.61 -5.52
C SER A 115 -9.49 7.28 -5.29
N ALA A 116 -9.18 6.64 -4.18
CA ALA A 116 -7.84 6.20 -3.84
C ALA A 116 -7.56 4.86 -4.53
N ALA A 117 -6.53 4.80 -5.38
CA ALA A 117 -6.16 3.53 -6.01
C ALA A 117 -5.53 2.59 -4.96
N PHE A 118 -5.90 1.31 -4.99
CA PHE A 118 -5.39 0.31 -4.05
C PHE A 118 -5.23 -1.07 -4.69
N ILE A 119 -4.38 -1.91 -4.08
CA ILE A 119 -4.18 -3.32 -4.40
C ILE A 119 -4.27 -4.13 -3.11
N VAL A 120 -5.00 -5.25 -3.14
CA VAL A 120 -5.03 -6.25 -2.06
C VAL A 120 -4.51 -7.58 -2.61
N PRO A 121 -3.20 -7.86 -2.49
CA PRO A 121 -2.64 -9.10 -3.02
C PRO A 121 -3.20 -10.31 -2.29
N GLY A 122 -3.86 -11.22 -3.01
CA GLY A 122 -4.39 -12.47 -2.45
C GLY A 122 -5.87 -12.46 -2.09
N ASN A 123 -6.55 -11.30 -2.16
CA ASN A 123 -7.99 -11.21 -1.92
C ASN A 123 -8.67 -10.46 -3.09
N GLN A 124 -8.74 -11.12 -4.25
CA GLN A 124 -9.61 -10.69 -5.35
C GLN A 124 -10.94 -11.46 -5.27
N LEU A 125 -11.95 -10.80 -4.71
CA LEU A 125 -13.37 -11.11 -4.91
C LEU A 125 -14.03 -9.91 -5.59
#